data_AF-A0AAD4MLK8-F1
#
_entry.id   AF-A0AAD4MLK8-F1
#
_cell.length_a   1.000
_cell.length_b   1.000
_cell.length_c   1.000
_cell.angle_alpha   90.00
_cell.angle_beta   90.00
_cell.angle_gamma   90.00
#
_symmetry.space_group_name_H-M   'P 1'
#
loop_
_entity.id
_entity.type
_entity.pdbx_description
1 polymer ?
#
loop_
_entity_poly.entity_id
_entity_poly.type
_entity_poly.pdbx_seq_one_letter_code
_entity_poly.pdbx_strand_id
1 'polypeptide(L)'
;MLDPTSKKLYVKRNAHYGLCPPISELRGDAAYAALGLTYRHVFDFVLSYSGMERIGLGRDDEDLDHFGDINEMRRIGCLLKPGGFLFLRLPLGHDQITTNCYRVYGRIRLALLIEVENE
;
A
#
# COMPACT_ATOMS: atom_id res chain seq x y z
N MET A 1 -21.81 -1.71 -7.61
CA MET A 1 -21.84 -3.18 -7.50
C MET A 1 -20.44 -3.68 -7.88
N LEU A 2 -19.67 -4.18 -6.91
CA LEU A 2 -18.33 -4.74 -7.18
C LEU A 2 -18.51 -5.99 -8.05
N ASP A 3 -17.82 -6.07 -9.18
CA ASP A 3 -17.75 -7.29 -9.98
C ASP A 3 -17.20 -8.42 -9.09
N PRO A 4 -17.97 -9.51 -8.85
CA PRO A 4 -17.54 -10.63 -8.01
C PRO A 4 -16.27 -11.32 -8.51
N THR A 5 -15.86 -11.08 -9.76
CA THR A 5 -14.67 -11.66 -10.41
C THR A 5 -13.36 -10.88 -10.17
N SER A 6 -13.43 -9.66 -9.61
CA SER A 6 -12.29 -8.73 -9.52
C SER A 6 -11.38 -8.91 -8.29
N LYS A 7 -11.72 -9.80 -7.36
CA LYS A 7 -10.96 -10.01 -6.12
C LYS A 7 -9.79 -10.96 -6.35
N LYS A 8 -8.61 -10.43 -6.69
CA LYS A 8 -7.40 -11.24 -6.82
C LYS A 8 -6.42 -10.95 -5.68
N LEU A 9 -5.76 -12.01 -5.22
CA LEU A 9 -4.63 -11.93 -4.30
C LEU A 9 -3.36 -11.78 -5.14
N TYR A 10 -2.63 -10.70 -4.92
CA TYR A 10 -1.32 -10.42 -5.48
C TYR A 10 -0.26 -10.66 -4.42
N VAL A 11 0.82 -11.36 -4.78
CA VAL A 11 1.95 -11.63 -3.89
C VAL A 11 3.19 -10.97 -4.47
N LYS A 12 3.74 -9.96 -3.78
CA LYS A 12 5.05 -9.39 -4.12
C LYS A 12 6.13 -10.15 -3.35
N ARG A 13 7.15 -10.64 -4.07
CA ARG A 13 8.41 -11.09 -3.47
C ARG A 13 9.42 -9.96 -3.61
N ASN A 14 10.09 -9.64 -2.50
CA ASN A 14 11.09 -8.57 -2.36
C ASN A 14 10.51 -7.14 -2.42
N ALA A 15 10.56 -6.47 -1.27
CA ALA A 15 10.56 -5.02 -1.20
C ALA A 15 12.03 -4.57 -1.30
N HIS A 16 12.42 -3.91 -2.40
CA HIS A 16 13.71 -3.24 -2.50
C HIS A 16 13.63 -1.82 -1.90
N TYR A 17 14.77 -1.32 -1.42
CA TYR A 17 14.84 -0.27 -0.40
C TYR A 17 15.18 1.10 -0.99
N GLY A 18 14.16 1.86 -1.36
CA GLY A 18 14.30 3.31 -1.51
C GLY A 18 14.46 4.03 -0.16
N LEU A 19 14.60 5.36 -0.21
CA LEU A 19 14.54 6.25 0.96
C LEU A 19 13.23 6.03 1.73
N CYS A 20 13.32 5.37 2.88
CA CYS A 20 12.19 5.17 3.78
C CYS A 20 11.81 6.50 4.43
N PRO A 21 10.54 6.94 4.29
CA PRO A 21 10.08 8.16 4.95
C PRO A 21 10.15 7.99 6.48
N PRO A 22 10.27 9.11 7.24
CA PRO A 22 10.26 9.06 8.69
C PRO A 22 8.94 8.45 9.23
N ILE A 23 9.06 7.63 10.28
CA ILE A 23 7.98 6.82 10.88
C ILE A 23 6.78 7.67 11.35
N SER A 24 6.98 8.97 11.60
CA SER A 24 5.92 9.92 11.98
C SER A 24 4.76 10.01 10.97
N GLU A 25 4.92 9.50 9.75
CA GLU A 25 3.89 9.49 8.72
C GLU A 25 3.13 8.15 8.56
N LEU A 26 3.53 7.12 9.32
CA LEU A 26 2.82 5.83 9.31
C LEU A 26 1.50 5.95 10.06
N ARG A 27 0.40 5.84 9.32
CA ARG A 27 -0.95 6.04 9.83
C ARG A 27 -1.35 4.87 10.72
N GLY A 28 -1.48 5.11 12.02
CA GLY A 28 -1.75 4.10 13.06
C GLY A 28 -0.69 4.01 14.15
N ASP A 29 0.46 4.67 13.96
CA ASP A 29 1.65 4.51 14.81
C ASP A 29 1.83 5.60 15.89
N ALA A 30 0.85 6.49 16.09
CA ALA A 30 0.94 7.52 17.12
C ALA A 30 1.19 6.95 18.53
N ALA A 31 0.69 5.73 18.81
CA ALA A 31 0.94 5.03 20.07
C ALA A 31 2.36 4.44 20.18
N TYR A 32 3.02 4.15 19.06
CA TYR A 32 4.32 3.45 19.02
C TYR A 32 5.50 4.39 18.76
N ALA A 33 5.30 5.48 18.02
CA ALA A 33 6.27 6.57 17.90
C ALA A 33 6.59 7.19 19.28
N ALA A 34 5.58 7.27 20.16
CA ALA A 34 5.75 7.69 21.55
C ALA A 34 6.64 6.75 22.40
N LEU A 35 6.85 5.50 21.95
CA LEU A 35 7.70 4.49 22.59
C LEU A 35 9.13 4.43 22.00
N GLY A 36 9.46 5.27 21.01
CA GLY A 36 10.81 5.34 20.43
C GLY A 36 11.23 4.10 19.63
N LEU A 37 10.28 3.25 19.22
CA LEU A 37 10.57 2.01 18.49
C LEU A 37 10.65 2.29 16.98
N THR A 38 11.76 1.85 16.35
CA THR A 38 11.98 1.96 14.90
C THR A 38 11.60 0.64 14.21
N TYR A 39 10.44 0.61 13.53
CA TYR A 39 9.91 -0.61 12.89
C TYR A 39 10.44 -0.83 11.46
N ARG A 40 11.74 -0.60 11.25
CA ARG A 40 12.36 -0.82 9.94
C ARG A 40 12.81 -2.29 9.81
N HIS A 41 12.37 -2.98 8.76
CA HIS A 41 12.73 -4.38 8.48
C HIS A 41 12.44 -5.34 9.64
N VAL A 42 11.25 -5.27 10.21
CA VAL A 42 10.86 -6.05 11.39
C VAL A 42 9.82 -7.13 11.09
N PHE A 43 9.06 -7.01 10.00
CA PHE A 43 8.01 -7.97 9.65
C PHE A 43 8.48 -8.97 8.59
N ASP A 44 8.22 -10.26 8.81
CA ASP A 44 8.50 -11.33 7.84
C ASP A 44 7.43 -11.39 6.74
N PHE A 45 6.20 -10.99 7.06
CA PHE A 45 5.13 -10.87 6.09
C PHE A 45 4.15 -9.76 6.48
N VAL A 46 3.49 -9.17 5.47
CA VAL A 46 2.42 -8.19 5.62
C VAL A 46 1.22 -8.67 4.80
N LEU A 47 0.03 -8.56 5.38
CA LEU A 47 -1.23 -8.85 4.72
C LEU A 47 -2.05 -7.56 4.67
N SER A 48 -2.38 -7.11 3.46
CA SER A 48 -3.30 -6.00 3.24
C SER A 48 -4.56 -6.49 2.56
N TYR A 49 -5.70 -6.21 3.18
CA TYR A 49 -7.02 -6.60 2.72
C TYR A 49 -7.94 -5.39 2.65
N SER A 50 -8.40 -5.05 1.45
CA SER A 50 -9.40 -4.00 1.21
C SER A 50 -9.11 -2.64 1.88
N GLY A 51 -7.85 -2.21 1.81
CA GLY A 51 -7.39 -0.92 2.34
C GLY A 51 -6.73 -0.07 1.25
N MET A 52 -5.80 -0.66 0.49
CA MET A 52 -5.00 0.02 -0.53
C MET A 52 -5.82 0.81 -1.55
N GLU A 53 -6.92 0.22 -2.03
CA GLU A 53 -7.76 0.82 -3.06
C GLU A 53 -8.42 2.14 -2.63
N ARG A 54 -8.39 2.47 -1.34
CA ARG A 54 -9.05 3.63 -0.74
C ARG A 54 -8.11 4.77 -0.39
N ILE A 55 -6.81 4.52 -0.33
CA ILE A 55 -5.82 5.46 0.21
C ILE A 55 -5.66 6.65 -0.73
N GLY A 56 -5.70 7.87 -0.20
CA GLY A 56 -5.48 9.09 -0.99
C GLY A 56 -6.63 9.41 -1.95
N LEU A 57 -7.86 8.99 -1.64
CA LEU A 57 -9.07 9.37 -2.38
C LEU A 57 -9.79 10.59 -1.79
N GLY A 58 -9.28 11.17 -0.71
CA GLY A 58 -9.92 12.31 -0.04
C GLY A 58 -11.26 11.94 0.60
N ARG A 59 -11.31 10.80 1.28
CA ARG A 59 -12.49 10.34 2.03
C ARG A 59 -12.34 10.73 3.49
N ASP A 60 -13.44 11.00 4.18
CA ASP A 60 -13.44 11.26 5.63
C ASP A 60 -12.51 12.44 6.02
N ASP A 61 -12.55 13.53 5.26
CA ASP A 61 -11.70 14.73 5.42
C ASP A 61 -10.19 14.50 5.26
N GLU A 62 -9.78 13.37 4.68
CA GLU A 62 -8.39 13.16 4.27
C GLU A 62 -8.00 14.06 3.09
N ASP A 63 -6.73 14.45 3.04
CA ASP A 63 -6.17 15.10 1.86
C ASP A 63 -6.19 14.16 0.65
N LEU A 64 -6.47 14.74 -0.52
CA LEU A 64 -6.42 14.02 -1.78
C LEU A 64 -4.96 13.80 -2.20
N ASP A 65 -4.51 12.55 -2.20
CA ASP A 65 -3.19 12.15 -2.68
C ASP A 65 -3.32 11.13 -3.83
N HIS A 66 -3.08 11.59 -5.06
CA HIS A 66 -3.11 10.75 -6.25
C HIS A 66 -2.02 9.67 -6.27
N PHE A 67 -1.05 9.67 -5.36
CA PHE A 67 -0.02 8.65 -5.20
C PHE A 67 -0.08 7.95 -3.84
N GLY A 68 -1.14 8.17 -3.05
CA GLY A 68 -1.23 7.70 -1.67
C GLY A 68 -1.06 6.19 -1.50
N ASP A 69 -1.66 5.38 -2.37
CA ASP A 69 -1.51 3.92 -2.39
C ASP A 69 -0.07 3.48 -2.75
N ILE A 70 0.58 4.16 -3.69
CA ILE A 70 1.98 3.92 -4.07
C ILE A 70 2.93 4.31 -2.93
N ASN A 71 2.66 5.44 -2.26
CA ASN A 71 3.40 5.89 -1.09
C ASN A 71 3.22 4.90 0.07
N GLU A 72 2.02 4.37 0.27
CA GLU A 72 1.78 3.34 1.27
C GLU A 72 2.52 2.03 0.94
N MET A 73 2.59 1.65 -0.33
CA MET A 73 3.38 0.50 -0.77
C MET A 73 4.88 0.68 -0.46
N ARG A 74 5.43 1.89 -0.62
CA ARG A 74 6.81 2.22 -0.20
C ARG A 74 6.99 2.06 1.30
N ARG A 75 6.04 2.57 2.09
CA ARG A 75 6.04 2.45 3.56
C ARG A 75 6.02 0.99 4.00
N ILE A 76 5.14 0.16 3.44
CA ILE A 76 5.11 -1.28 3.71
C ILE A 76 6.44 -1.95 3.37
N GLY A 77 7.08 -1.53 2.27
CA GLY A 77 8.42 -2.02 1.91
C GLY A 77 9.48 -1.75 2.98
N CYS A 78 9.39 -0.63 3.68
CA CYS A 78 10.29 -0.28 4.80
C CYS A 78 10.03 -1.09 6.07
N LEU A 79 8.79 -1.53 6.28
CA LEU A 79 8.40 -2.36 7.42
C LEU A 79 8.86 -3.83 7.23
N LEU A 80 8.86 -4.31 5.99
CA LEU A 80 9.22 -5.68 5.64
C LEU A 80 10.72 -5.94 5.72
N LYS A 81 11.10 -7.09 6.27
CA LYS A 81 12.45 -7.64 6.20
C LYS A 81 12.87 -7.93 4.76
N PRO A 82 14.18 -8.01 4.48
CA PRO A 82 14.68 -8.63 3.27
C PRO A 82 14.12 -10.01 3.01
N GLY A 83 13.57 -10.21 1.82
CA GLY A 83 12.89 -11.45 1.44
C GLY A 83 11.50 -11.64 2.05
N GLY A 84 10.98 -10.65 2.79
CA GLY A 84 9.65 -10.68 3.37
C GLY A 84 8.55 -10.70 2.31
N PHE A 85 7.38 -11.23 2.69
CA PHE A 85 6.26 -11.41 1.77
C PHE A 85 5.17 -10.36 1.97
N LEU A 86 4.70 -9.79 0.87
CA LEU A 86 3.53 -8.91 0.89
C LEU A 86 2.37 -9.58 0.16
N PHE A 87 1.28 -9.81 0.88
CA PHE A 87 0.02 -10.33 0.38
C PHE A 87 -0.98 -9.18 0.25
N LEU A 88 -1.37 -8.86 -0.99
CA LEU A 88 -2.31 -7.77 -1.29
C LEU A 88 -3.57 -8.33 -1.91
N ARG A 89 -4.72 -8.00 -1.34
CA ARG A 89 -5.98 -8.14 -2.06
C ARG A 89 -6.36 -6.81 -2.70
N LEU A 90 -6.49 -6.80 -4.02
CA LEU A 90 -6.87 -5.62 -4.78
C LEU A 90 -8.06 -5.92 -5.70
N PRO A 91 -8.94 -4.93 -5.95
CA PRO A 91 -9.91 -4.98 -7.04
C PRO A 91 -9.18 -4.79 -8.37
N LEU A 92 -9.13 -5.83 -9.21
CA LEU A 92 -8.47 -5.78 -10.52
C LEU A 92 -9.50 -5.64 -11.65
N GLY A 93 -9.17 -4.85 -12.67
CA GLY A 93 -10.07 -4.59 -13.80
C GLY A 93 -9.48 -3.60 -14.81
N HIS A 94 -10.32 -2.72 -15.36
CA HIS A 94 -9.82 -1.54 -16.07
C HIS A 94 -9.42 -0.48 -15.05
N ASP A 95 -8.40 0.32 -15.35
CA ASP A 95 -7.98 1.42 -14.48
C ASP A 95 -9.13 2.42 -14.34
N GLN A 96 -9.73 2.48 -13.15
CA GLN A 96 -10.83 3.39 -12.86
C GLN A 96 -10.86 3.79 -11.39
N ILE A 97 -11.41 4.96 -11.12
CA ILE A 97 -11.71 5.44 -9.78
C ILE A 97 -13.23 5.51 -9.65
N THR A 98 -13.79 4.77 -8.69
CA THR A 98 -15.22 4.79 -8.40
C THR A 98 -15.47 5.80 -7.29
N THR A 99 -15.69 7.06 -7.68
CA THR A 99 -15.89 8.19 -6.74
C THR A 99 -14.69 8.31 -5.77
N ASN A 100 -14.83 9.00 -4.64
CA ASN A 100 -13.83 8.97 -3.55
C ASN A 100 -13.90 7.68 -2.69
N CYS A 101 -14.55 6.61 -3.19
CA CYS A 101 -14.76 5.38 -2.43
C CYS A 101 -13.62 4.38 -2.61
N TYR A 102 -13.30 4.01 -3.86
CA TYR A 102 -12.24 3.03 -4.16
C TYR A 102 -11.74 3.13 -5.60
N ARG A 103 -10.51 2.66 -5.84
CA ARG A 103 -9.92 2.45 -7.17
C ARG A 103 -10.07 0.99 -7.61
N VAL A 104 -10.10 0.76 -8.91
CA VAL A 104 -9.88 -0.55 -9.53
C VAL A 104 -8.56 -0.47 -10.28
N TYR A 105 -7.68 -1.43 -10.02
CA TYR A 105 -6.34 -1.47 -10.57
C TYR A 105 -6.36 -2.20 -11.90
N GLY A 106 -6.10 -1.46 -12.97
CA GLY A 106 -5.86 -2.03 -14.29
C GLY A 106 -4.37 -2.11 -14.60
N ARG A 107 -4.05 -2.27 -15.88
CA ARG A 107 -2.68 -2.54 -16.33
C ARG A 107 -1.72 -1.43 -15.91
N ILE A 108 -2.16 -0.17 -15.94
CA ILE A 108 -1.28 0.98 -15.70
C ILE A 108 -1.06 1.16 -14.19
N ARG A 109 -2.15 1.27 -13.42
CA ARG A 109 -2.03 1.56 -11.99
C ARG A 109 -1.48 0.37 -11.22
N LEU A 110 -1.83 -0.86 -11.61
CA LEU A 110 -1.25 -2.05 -10.99
C LEU A 110 0.26 -2.11 -11.21
N ALA A 111 0.75 -1.83 -12.42
CA ALA A 111 2.19 -1.78 -12.70
C ALA A 111 2.88 -0.77 -11.77
N LEU A 112 2.38 0.47 -11.71
CA LEU A 112 2.94 1.49 -10.80
C LEU A 112 2.94 1.08 -9.33
N LEU A 113 1.87 0.40 -8.87
CA LEU A 113 1.74 -0.05 -7.49
C LEU A 113 2.78 -1.12 -7.14
N ILE A 114 3.09 -2.03 -8.07
CA ILE A 114 3.99 -3.16 -7.85
C ILE A 114 5.44 -2.85 -8.22
N GLU A 115 5.67 -1.85 -9.06
CA GLU A 115 6.97 -1.47 -9.63
C GLU A 115 7.81 -0.57 -8.70
N VAL A 116 7.33 -0.26 -7.48
CA VAL A 116 8.13 0.44 -6.46
C VAL A 116 9.54 -0.17 -6.38
N GLU A 117 10.51 0.66 -6.79
CA GLU A 117 11.69 0.29 -7.58
C GLU A 117 12.73 -0.56 -6.86
N ASN A 118 13.37 -1.37 -7.70
CA ASN A 118 14.69 -1.94 -7.49
C ASN A 118 15.71 -0.86 -7.91
N GLU A 119 16.24 -0.13 -6.93
CA GLU A 119 17.59 0.46 -7.04
C GLU A 119 18.55 -0.33 -6.15
#